data_AF-A0A7Y9UKV4-F1
#
_entry.id   AF-A0A7Y9UKV4-F1
#
_cell.length_a   1.000
_cell.length_b   1.000
_cell.length_c   1.000
_cell.angle_alpha   90.00
_cell.angle_beta   90.00
_cell.angle_gamma   90.00
#
_symmetry.space_group_name_H-M   'P 1'
#
loop_
_entity.id
_entity.type
_entity.pdbx_description
1 polymer ?
#
loop_
_entity_poly.entity_id
_entity_poly.type
_entity_poly.pdbx_seq_one_letter_code
_entity_poly.pdbx_strand_id
1 'polypeptide(L)'
;MSLVFSNRVRTDASPCGHSESTFAFLDRVAGPYWEQVRELIEKWVAHLPVECCADVIGRLRSPDYAQHASAYWELHLHETSRSSGFDVVVHPQVTGSPRQPDFLVSRGDDSFYVEATCLVSKATDPGASARKRQVYDALDSISCPNFFLQIDVNRVGPADLPTKPLRRRLEAWVRTLDPDPIVVDDHYLDFGESFEWSHAGWELRFRPFPVSAGARGRPGHRPLGIFGPVEAAWINDDQTLRGALQDKGSAYGELDRPLVIAVNSFALSHDDYDTMNALYGTEQITISLTDRNAPPVPSRKPDGYWLAGTWAHQHVAGILIGRSIAEYRPTATPTFWVHPEPVEAVQPLPVWRAAEPVDDHIEYREPPRPFTSCSGCPRSGRPASRSRRRCWHELRKPTQ
;
A
#
# COMPACT_ATOMS: atom_id res chain seq x y z
N MET A 1 9.86 10.89 27.88
CA MET A 1 9.77 10.69 26.43
C MET A 1 8.99 11.83 25.81
N SER A 2 9.40 12.30 24.62
CA SER A 2 8.55 13.20 23.84
C SER A 2 7.35 12.41 23.34
N LEU A 3 6.15 12.99 23.40
CA LEU A 3 4.97 12.44 22.73
C LEU A 3 5.15 12.53 21.21
N VAL A 4 4.45 11.69 20.44
CA VAL A 4 4.33 11.81 18.98
C VAL A 4 3.38 12.97 18.64
N PHE A 5 2.21 13.03 19.27
CA PHE A 5 1.18 14.02 19.01
C PHE A 5 1.15 15.13 20.06
N SER A 6 0.63 16.29 19.68
CA SER A 6 0.45 17.42 20.58
C SER A 6 -0.59 17.10 21.66
N ASN A 7 -0.30 17.44 22.91
CA ASN A 7 -1.29 17.34 23.99
C ASN A 7 -2.26 18.54 23.93
N ARG A 8 -3.36 18.38 23.20
CA ARG A 8 -4.41 19.41 23.04
C ARG A 8 -5.79 18.80 22.80
N VAL A 9 -6.81 19.56 23.16
CA VAL A 9 -8.20 19.27 22.76
C VAL A 9 -8.33 19.49 21.25
N ARG A 10 -8.89 18.51 20.54
CA ARG A 10 -9.10 18.54 19.08
C ARG A 10 -10.59 18.68 18.81
N THR A 11 -10.98 19.69 18.03
CA THR A 11 -12.38 19.97 17.69
C THR A 11 -12.66 19.88 16.19
N ASP A 12 -11.62 19.78 15.37
CA ASP A 12 -11.75 19.79 13.91
C ASP A 12 -11.96 18.36 13.37
N ALA A 13 -13.20 18.03 13.00
CA ALA A 13 -13.54 16.73 12.42
C ALA A 13 -13.45 16.69 10.89
N SER A 14 -12.93 17.75 10.24
CA SER A 14 -12.84 17.80 8.78
C SER A 14 -11.83 16.76 8.27
N PRO A 15 -12.08 16.12 7.11
CA PRO A 15 -11.17 15.10 6.61
C PRO A 15 -9.83 15.70 6.16
N CYS A 16 -8.83 14.85 5.91
CA CYS A 16 -7.47 15.24 5.54
C CYS A 16 -7.45 16.09 4.26
N GLY A 17 -6.69 17.19 4.24
CA GLY A 17 -6.43 17.94 3.00
C GLY A 17 -5.50 17.17 2.06
N HIS A 18 -5.55 17.43 0.76
CA HIS A 18 -4.62 16.85 -0.21
C HIS A 18 -3.18 17.33 0.02
N SER A 19 -2.96 18.59 0.40
CA SER A 19 -1.64 19.13 0.74
C SER A 19 -1.26 18.96 2.21
N GLU A 20 -2.14 18.35 3.01
CA GLU A 20 -1.88 18.13 4.42
C GLU A 20 -1.04 16.88 4.63
N SER A 21 -0.01 16.96 5.49
CA SER A 21 0.76 15.78 5.85
C SER A 21 -0.04 14.85 6.76
N THR A 22 0.26 13.55 6.71
CA THR A 22 -0.36 12.57 7.60
C THR A 22 -0.24 12.98 9.07
N PHE A 23 0.93 13.44 9.50
CA PHE A 23 1.11 13.93 10.86
C PHE A 23 0.21 15.13 11.18
N ALA A 24 0.17 16.15 10.33
CA ALA A 24 -0.64 17.35 10.57
C ALA A 24 -2.13 16.98 10.70
N PHE A 25 -2.61 16.09 9.82
CA PHE A 25 -3.96 15.57 9.87
C PHE A 25 -4.24 14.85 11.18
N LEU A 26 -3.44 13.83 11.53
CA LEU A 26 -3.61 13.08 12.77
C LEU A 26 -3.52 13.99 14.00
N ASP A 27 -2.63 14.99 13.99
CA ASP A 27 -2.43 15.89 15.11
C ASP A 27 -3.56 16.92 15.26
N ARG A 28 -4.35 17.21 14.23
CA ARG A 28 -5.51 18.12 14.34
C ARG A 28 -6.85 17.40 14.45
N VAL A 29 -7.01 16.24 13.81
CA VAL A 29 -8.33 15.67 13.54
C VAL A 29 -9.02 15.16 14.81
N ALA A 30 -10.26 15.58 15.00
CA ALA A 30 -11.15 15.14 16.07
C ALA A 30 -11.92 13.88 15.67
N GLY A 31 -12.31 13.11 16.68
CA GLY A 31 -13.16 11.93 16.52
C GLY A 31 -12.58 10.70 17.21
N PRO A 32 -13.45 9.81 17.74
CA PRO A 32 -13.04 8.69 18.60
C PRO A 32 -12.13 7.69 17.88
N TYR A 33 -12.32 7.50 16.57
CA TYR A 33 -11.43 6.64 15.77
C TYR A 33 -9.99 7.17 15.74
N TRP A 34 -9.82 8.46 15.47
CA TRP A 34 -8.51 9.08 15.38
C TRP A 34 -7.82 9.22 16.72
N GLU A 35 -8.60 9.34 17.80
CA GLU A 35 -8.10 9.26 19.17
C GLU A 35 -7.47 7.90 19.44
N GLN A 36 -8.18 6.81 19.11
CA GLN A 36 -7.64 5.46 19.25
C GLN A 36 -6.39 5.23 18.39
N VAL A 37 -6.36 5.75 17.15
CA VAL A 37 -5.17 5.67 16.28
C VAL A 37 -3.97 6.36 16.93
N ARG A 38 -4.16 7.56 17.48
CA ARG A 38 -3.07 8.28 18.17
C ARG A 38 -2.60 7.55 19.43
N GLU A 39 -3.53 7.10 20.28
CA GLU A 39 -3.20 6.33 21.49
C GLU A 39 -2.42 5.04 21.17
N LEU A 40 -2.80 4.36 20.09
CA LEU A 40 -2.12 3.16 19.62
C LEU A 40 -0.67 3.47 19.22
N ILE A 41 -0.46 4.51 18.41
CA ILE A 41 0.88 4.93 17.97
C ILE A 41 1.74 5.36 19.18
N GLU A 42 1.20 6.14 20.11
CA GLU A 42 1.92 6.55 21.34
C GLU A 42 2.32 5.32 22.17
N LYS A 43 1.40 4.37 22.33
CA LYS A 43 1.65 3.12 23.05
C LYS A 43 2.75 2.29 22.39
N TRP A 44 2.70 2.15 21.07
CA TRP A 44 3.71 1.42 20.29
C TRP A 44 5.09 2.09 20.41
N VAL A 45 5.16 3.42 20.30
CA VAL A 45 6.42 4.15 20.49
C VAL A 45 6.96 3.98 21.91
N ALA A 46 6.09 3.92 22.93
CA ALA A 46 6.50 3.71 24.31
C ALA A 46 7.12 2.32 24.58
N HIS A 47 6.97 1.35 23.68
CA HIS A 47 7.63 0.05 23.77
C HIS A 47 9.02 0.00 23.12
N LEU A 48 9.40 1.01 22.34
CA LEU A 48 10.73 1.08 21.72
C LEU A 48 11.82 1.38 22.75
N PRO A 49 13.08 0.99 22.48
CA PRO A 49 14.22 1.50 23.23
C PRO A 49 14.27 3.04 23.23
N VAL A 50 14.66 3.64 24.35
CA VAL A 50 14.60 5.09 24.56
C VAL A 50 15.47 5.86 23.57
N GLU A 51 16.59 5.27 23.18
CA GLU A 51 17.55 5.76 22.20
C GLU A 51 16.99 5.83 20.77
N CYS A 52 16.05 4.95 20.42
CA CYS A 52 15.43 4.90 19.09
C CYS A 52 14.24 5.85 18.97
N CYS A 53 13.61 6.21 20.08
CA CYS A 53 12.35 6.97 20.09
C CYS A 53 12.45 8.32 19.37
N ALA A 54 13.56 9.05 19.53
CA ALA A 54 13.70 10.38 18.95
C ALA A 54 13.67 10.35 17.40
N ASP A 55 14.34 9.36 16.80
CA ASP A 55 14.35 9.17 15.34
C ASP A 55 12.97 8.80 14.81
N VAL A 56 12.35 7.77 15.40
CA VAL A 56 11.02 7.28 14.99
C VAL A 56 9.97 8.38 15.12
N ILE A 57 9.96 9.13 16.23
CA ILE A 57 9.06 10.28 16.42
C ILE A 57 9.32 11.35 15.35
N GLY A 58 10.58 11.65 15.05
CA GLY A 58 10.96 12.61 14.02
C GLY A 58 10.41 12.23 12.64
N ARG A 59 10.57 10.97 12.24
CA ARG A 59 10.07 10.45 10.96
C ARG A 59 8.55 10.35 10.91
N LEU A 60 7.89 9.93 12.00
CA LEU A 60 6.42 9.97 12.12
C LEU A 60 5.87 11.41 12.03
N ARG A 61 6.62 12.42 12.45
CA ARG A 61 6.25 13.84 12.32
C ARG A 61 6.59 14.46 10.97
N SER A 62 7.32 13.74 10.13
CA SER A 62 7.80 14.29 8.86
C SER A 62 6.63 14.69 7.95
N PRO A 63 6.72 15.84 7.26
CA PRO A 63 5.77 16.18 6.20
C PRO A 63 5.97 15.33 4.93
N ASP A 64 7.11 14.63 4.82
CA ASP A 64 7.36 13.65 3.76
C ASP A 64 6.64 12.34 4.06
N TYR A 65 5.69 11.98 3.19
CA TYR A 65 4.90 10.75 3.31
C TYR A 65 5.77 9.49 3.30
N ALA A 66 6.88 9.44 2.56
CA ALA A 66 7.74 8.26 2.53
C ALA A 66 8.44 8.03 3.88
N GLN A 67 8.86 9.12 4.55
CA GLN A 67 9.44 9.06 5.89
C GLN A 67 8.41 8.62 6.93
N HIS A 68 7.20 9.18 6.87
CA HIS A 68 6.10 8.79 7.75
C HIS A 68 5.74 7.31 7.58
N ALA A 69 5.57 6.87 6.33
CA ALA A 69 5.18 5.49 6.00
C ALA A 69 6.24 4.47 6.41
N SER A 70 7.53 4.78 6.22
CA SER A 70 8.63 3.91 6.66
C SER A 70 8.63 3.75 8.18
N ALA A 71 8.55 4.85 8.93
CA ALA A 71 8.55 4.82 10.38
C ALA A 71 7.32 4.08 10.95
N TYR A 72 6.14 4.28 10.35
CA TYR A 72 4.96 3.53 10.74
C TYR A 72 5.09 2.03 10.43
N TRP A 73 5.68 1.69 9.27
CA TRP A 73 5.88 0.28 8.89
C TRP A 73 6.84 -0.44 9.83
N GLU A 74 7.98 0.18 10.15
CA GLU A 74 8.93 -0.32 11.15
C GLU A 74 8.26 -0.49 12.52
N LEU A 75 7.47 0.50 12.97
CA LEU A 75 6.73 0.42 14.23
C LEU A 75 5.72 -0.73 14.25
N HIS A 76 5.01 -0.95 13.14
CA HIS A 76 4.09 -2.08 12.99
C HIS A 76 4.82 -3.43 13.04
N LEU A 77 5.99 -3.56 12.39
CA LEU A 77 6.81 -4.77 12.43
C LEU A 77 7.34 -5.06 13.84
N HIS A 78 7.83 -4.04 14.54
CA HIS A 78 8.26 -4.14 15.93
C HIS A 78 7.13 -4.69 16.81
N GLU A 79 5.94 -4.09 16.72
CA GLU A 79 4.82 -4.45 17.59
C GLU A 79 4.17 -5.80 17.25
N THR A 80 4.09 -6.16 15.97
CA THR A 80 3.62 -7.49 15.56
C THR A 80 4.57 -8.59 16.04
N SER A 81 5.88 -8.36 15.96
CA SER A 81 6.90 -9.29 16.45
C SER A 81 6.83 -9.42 17.98
N ARG A 82 6.84 -8.28 18.67
CA ARG A 82 6.76 -8.21 20.13
C ARG A 82 5.48 -8.85 20.68
N SER A 83 4.32 -8.50 20.13
CA SER A 83 3.03 -9.05 20.56
C SER A 83 2.85 -10.54 20.22
N SER A 84 3.67 -11.07 19.30
CA SER A 84 3.78 -12.50 19.01
C SER A 84 4.72 -13.25 19.97
N GLY A 85 5.24 -12.57 20.99
CA GLY A 85 6.08 -13.15 22.04
C GLY A 85 7.56 -13.25 21.68
N PHE A 86 8.02 -12.48 20.69
CA PHE A 86 9.43 -12.39 20.35
C PHE A 86 10.11 -11.22 21.07
N ASP A 87 11.38 -11.40 21.37
CA ASP A 87 12.29 -10.31 21.72
C ASP A 87 12.79 -9.64 20.44
N VAL A 88 12.78 -8.30 20.43
CA VAL A 88 13.14 -7.49 19.25
C VAL A 88 14.28 -6.56 19.62
N VAL A 89 15.43 -6.76 18.97
CA VAL A 89 16.57 -5.84 19.04
C VAL A 89 16.49 -4.91 17.83
N VAL A 90 16.41 -3.60 18.06
CA VAL A 90 16.38 -2.57 17.02
C VAL A 90 17.81 -2.25 16.59
N HIS A 91 18.06 -2.19 15.28
CA HIS A 91 19.38 -1.90 14.70
C HIS A 91 20.53 -2.77 15.26
N PRO A 92 20.42 -4.11 15.20
CA PRO A 92 21.47 -5.02 15.66
C PRO A 92 22.77 -4.82 14.87
N GLN A 93 23.92 -5.05 15.53
CA GLN A 93 25.20 -5.14 14.83
C GLN A 93 25.28 -6.44 14.04
N VAL A 94 25.75 -6.38 12.80
CA VAL A 94 26.04 -7.55 11.97
C VAL A 94 27.55 -7.69 11.81
N THR A 95 28.09 -8.87 12.11
CA THR A 95 29.53 -9.13 11.97
C THR A 95 29.95 -8.99 10.50
N GLY A 96 30.97 -8.17 10.23
CA GLY A 96 31.49 -7.99 8.87
C GLY A 96 30.72 -7.01 7.99
N SER A 97 29.66 -6.37 8.49
CA SER A 97 28.90 -5.36 7.76
C SER A 97 28.85 -4.03 8.53
N PRO A 98 29.06 -2.88 7.86
CA PRO A 98 28.82 -1.57 8.47
C PRO A 98 27.33 -1.20 8.50
N ARG A 99 26.47 -2.00 7.86
CA ARG A 99 25.02 -1.80 7.82
C ARG A 99 24.35 -2.67 8.88
N GLN A 100 23.21 -2.19 9.37
CA GLN A 100 22.42 -2.82 10.41
C GLN A 100 21.03 -3.08 9.85
N PRO A 101 20.52 -4.33 9.90
CA PRO A 101 19.11 -4.61 9.67
C PRO A 101 18.24 -3.76 10.59
N ASP A 102 16.97 -3.56 10.23
CA ASP A 102 16.05 -2.82 11.10
C ASP A 102 15.84 -3.57 12.43
N PHE A 103 15.68 -4.89 12.38
CA PHE A 103 15.48 -5.70 13.58
C PHE A 103 16.23 -7.04 13.57
N LEU A 104 16.60 -7.51 14.75
CA LEU A 104 16.83 -8.93 15.04
C LEU A 104 15.67 -9.41 15.91
N VAL A 105 14.96 -10.41 15.43
CA VAL A 105 13.78 -10.99 16.09
C VAL A 105 14.15 -12.38 16.60
N SER A 106 13.86 -12.67 17.88
CA SER A 106 14.25 -13.95 18.50
C SER A 106 13.24 -14.48 19.52
N ARG A 107 13.10 -15.81 19.59
CA ARG A 107 12.30 -16.52 20.59
C ARG A 107 12.72 -17.97 20.69
N GLY A 108 13.40 -18.34 21.78
CA GLY A 108 13.98 -19.68 21.91
C GLY A 108 15.04 -19.87 20.83
N ASP A 109 14.90 -20.94 20.04
CA ASP A 109 15.83 -21.24 18.93
C ASP A 109 15.49 -20.47 17.64
N ASP A 110 14.29 -19.88 17.52
CA ASP A 110 13.92 -19.06 16.37
C ASP A 110 14.68 -17.73 16.42
N SER A 111 15.49 -17.41 15.41
CA SER A 111 16.18 -16.12 15.33
C SER A 111 16.44 -15.69 13.88
N PHE A 112 16.01 -14.48 13.50
CA PHE A 112 16.14 -13.98 12.13
C PHE A 112 16.22 -12.45 12.08
N TYR A 113 16.87 -11.94 11.04
CA TYR A 113 16.91 -10.50 10.76
C TYR A 113 15.67 -10.07 9.98
N VAL A 114 15.20 -8.85 10.23
CA VAL A 114 14.13 -8.21 9.46
C VAL A 114 14.64 -6.90 8.88
N GLU A 115 14.45 -6.74 7.58
CA GLU A 115 14.76 -5.51 6.85
C GLU A 115 13.49 -4.91 6.25
N ALA A 116 13.15 -3.69 6.64
CA ALA A 116 11.94 -3.00 6.23
C ALA A 116 12.17 -2.09 5.02
N THR A 117 11.15 -1.96 4.18
CA THR A 117 11.09 -0.96 3.11
C THR A 117 9.66 -0.64 2.72
N CYS A 118 9.43 0.56 2.19
CA CYS A 118 8.15 0.96 1.63
C CYS A 118 8.29 1.26 0.13
N LEU A 119 7.39 0.70 -0.67
CA LEU A 119 7.23 1.07 -2.08
C LEU A 119 6.20 2.20 -2.14
N VAL A 120 6.70 3.42 -2.01
CA VAL A 120 5.93 4.65 -2.19
C VAL A 120 6.24 5.19 -3.58
N SER A 121 5.20 5.52 -4.36
CA SER A 121 5.40 6.15 -5.66
C SER A 121 6.19 7.46 -5.50
N LYS A 122 7.42 7.48 -5.99
CA LYS A 122 8.26 8.69 -5.97
C LYS A 122 7.74 9.63 -7.06
N ALA A 123 7.37 10.85 -6.65
CA ALA A 123 7.06 11.91 -7.59
C ALA A 123 8.30 12.20 -8.46
N THR A 124 8.20 11.99 -9.78
CA THR A 124 9.27 12.34 -10.74
C THR A 124 9.60 13.84 -10.72
N ASP A 125 8.62 14.67 -10.35
CA ASP A 125 8.77 16.10 -10.08
C ASP A 125 8.00 16.46 -8.78
N PRO A 126 8.69 16.68 -7.65
CA PRO A 126 8.06 17.07 -6.38
C PRO A 126 7.29 18.39 -6.46
N GLY A 127 7.77 19.34 -7.27
CA GLY A 127 7.12 20.63 -7.49
C GLY A 127 5.79 20.45 -8.22
N ALA A 128 5.79 19.71 -9.33
CA ALA A 128 4.56 19.37 -10.04
C ALA A 128 3.53 18.65 -9.14
N SER A 129 3.98 17.69 -8.31
CA SER A 129 3.11 17.00 -7.36
C SER A 129 2.53 17.93 -6.29
N ALA A 130 3.32 18.87 -5.78
CA ALA A 130 2.81 19.88 -4.84
C ALA A 130 1.73 20.75 -5.49
N ARG A 131 1.96 21.22 -6.72
CA ARG A 131 0.94 21.99 -7.45
C ARG A 131 -0.33 21.18 -7.73
N LYS A 132 -0.21 19.89 -8.05
CA LYS A 132 -1.39 19.00 -8.23
C LYS A 132 -2.22 18.94 -6.94
N ARG A 133 -1.59 18.73 -5.78
CA ARG A 133 -2.29 18.68 -4.48
C ARG A 133 -3.02 19.99 -4.16
N GLN A 134 -2.40 21.14 -4.44
CA GLN A 134 -3.06 22.44 -4.29
C GLN A 134 -4.28 22.61 -5.20
N VAL A 135 -4.23 22.08 -6.43
CA VAL A 135 -5.39 22.05 -7.32
C VAL A 135 -6.49 21.19 -6.71
N TYR A 136 -6.18 19.98 -6.21
CA TYR A 136 -7.17 19.12 -5.58
C TYR A 136 -7.82 19.78 -4.35
N ASP A 137 -7.03 20.37 -3.46
CA ASP A 137 -7.54 21.12 -2.29
C ASP A 137 -8.48 22.26 -2.68
N ALA A 138 -8.12 23.01 -3.72
CA ALA A 138 -8.99 24.09 -4.20
C ALA A 138 -10.32 23.52 -4.72
N LEU A 139 -10.29 22.41 -5.45
CA LEU A 139 -11.47 21.80 -6.06
C LEU A 139 -12.37 21.11 -5.03
N ASP A 140 -11.86 20.67 -3.88
CA ASP A 140 -12.66 20.11 -2.77
C ASP A 140 -13.68 21.11 -2.20
N SER A 141 -13.51 22.42 -2.45
CA SER A 141 -14.44 23.47 -2.03
C SER A 141 -15.62 23.71 -2.99
N ILE A 142 -15.69 22.98 -4.10
CA ILE A 142 -16.75 23.13 -5.11
C ILE A 142 -18.09 22.59 -4.60
N SER A 143 -19.19 23.28 -4.95
CA SER A 143 -20.54 22.74 -4.71
C SER A 143 -20.93 21.72 -5.79
N CYS A 144 -20.81 20.43 -5.48
CA CYS A 144 -21.16 19.32 -6.39
C CYS A 144 -22.01 18.23 -5.68
N PRO A 145 -23.25 18.52 -5.25
CA PRO A 145 -24.00 17.61 -4.37
C PRO A 145 -24.49 16.31 -5.04
N ASN A 146 -24.49 16.27 -6.38
CA ASN A 146 -25.08 15.18 -7.17
C ASN A 146 -24.04 14.24 -7.78
N PHE A 147 -22.76 14.60 -7.79
CA PHE A 147 -21.72 13.84 -8.48
C PHE A 147 -20.43 13.75 -7.65
N PHE A 148 -19.72 12.64 -7.79
CA PHE A 148 -18.27 12.61 -7.64
C PHE A 148 -17.63 12.99 -8.97
N LEU A 149 -16.49 13.65 -8.90
CA LEU A 149 -15.70 14.01 -10.06
C LEU A 149 -14.45 13.14 -10.08
N GLN A 150 -14.25 12.46 -11.20
CA GLN A 150 -12.94 11.98 -11.60
C GLN A 150 -12.13 13.15 -12.12
N ILE A 151 -10.84 13.17 -11.80
CA ILE A 151 -9.86 14.06 -12.44
C ILE A 151 -8.72 13.25 -13.05
N ASP A 152 -8.48 13.49 -14.33
CA ASP A 152 -7.28 13.05 -15.05
C ASP A 152 -6.37 14.27 -15.26
N VAL A 153 -5.14 14.19 -14.75
CA VAL A 153 -4.14 15.26 -14.91
C VAL A 153 -3.20 14.90 -16.04
N ASN A 154 -3.60 15.24 -17.26
CA ASN A 154 -2.86 14.93 -18.48
C ASN A 154 -1.54 15.71 -18.56
N ARG A 155 -1.52 16.94 -18.04
CA ARG A 155 -0.30 17.77 -17.95
C ARG A 155 -0.33 18.70 -16.76
N VAL A 156 0.82 18.83 -16.09
CA VAL A 156 1.04 19.83 -15.04
C VAL A 156 1.76 21.04 -15.63
N GLY A 157 1.21 22.23 -15.41
CA GLY A 157 1.85 23.47 -15.82
C GLY A 157 3.12 23.78 -15.02
N PRO A 158 3.97 24.69 -15.54
CA PRO A 158 5.21 25.09 -14.88
C PRO A 158 4.98 25.95 -13.62
N ALA A 159 3.77 26.50 -13.43
CA ALA A 159 3.37 27.33 -12.29
C ALA A 159 2.01 26.90 -11.73
N ASP A 160 1.65 27.46 -10.57
CA ASP A 160 0.38 27.20 -9.88
C ASP A 160 -0.81 27.54 -10.79
N LEU A 161 -1.83 26.68 -10.78
CA LEU A 161 -3.04 26.91 -11.56
C LEU A 161 -3.92 27.96 -10.86
N PRO A 162 -4.37 29.03 -11.55
CA PRO A 162 -5.45 29.88 -11.06
C PRO A 162 -6.75 29.06 -10.96
N THR A 163 -7.06 28.54 -9.77
CA THR A 163 -8.18 27.60 -9.56
C THR A 163 -9.55 28.28 -9.51
N LYS A 164 -9.63 29.59 -9.23
CA LYS A 164 -10.91 30.31 -9.11
C LYS A 164 -11.76 30.28 -10.40
N PRO A 165 -11.21 30.56 -11.60
CA PRO A 165 -11.94 30.38 -12.86
C PRO A 165 -12.37 28.93 -13.12
N LEU A 166 -11.49 27.97 -12.84
CA LEU A 166 -11.77 26.54 -13.00
C LEU A 166 -12.96 26.12 -12.13
N ARG A 167 -12.94 26.43 -10.82
CA ARG A 167 -14.04 26.12 -9.90
C ARG A 167 -15.37 26.67 -10.39
N ARG A 168 -15.41 27.96 -10.76
CA ARG A 168 -16.64 28.61 -11.23
C ARG A 168 -17.21 27.93 -12.47
N ARG A 169 -16.35 27.55 -13.43
CA ARG A 169 -16.79 26.93 -14.68
C ARG A 169 -17.18 25.47 -14.49
N LEU A 170 -16.44 24.74 -13.67
CA LEU A 170 -16.73 23.35 -13.33
C LEU A 170 -18.07 23.25 -12.58
N GLU A 171 -18.32 24.13 -11.63
CA GLU A 171 -19.62 24.25 -10.95
C GLU A 171 -20.77 24.56 -11.91
N ALA A 172 -20.56 25.52 -12.83
CA ALA A 172 -21.58 25.88 -13.80
C ALA A 172 -21.93 24.70 -14.71
N TRP A 173 -20.92 23.95 -15.17
CA TRP A 173 -21.11 22.75 -16.00
C TRP A 173 -21.80 21.63 -15.23
N VAL A 174 -21.35 21.28 -14.01
CA VAL A 174 -22.00 20.21 -13.24
C VAL A 174 -23.50 20.50 -13.00
N ARG A 175 -23.88 21.77 -12.82
CA ARG A 175 -25.29 22.16 -12.66
C ARG A 175 -26.14 21.94 -13.90
N THR A 176 -25.56 21.81 -15.09
CA THR A 176 -26.32 21.53 -16.31
C THR A 176 -26.60 20.04 -16.50
N LEU A 177 -26.01 19.17 -15.68
CA LEU A 177 -26.10 17.73 -15.83
C LEU A 177 -27.23 17.15 -14.97
N ASP A 178 -27.95 16.18 -15.55
CA ASP A 178 -28.88 15.32 -14.83
C ASP A 178 -28.15 14.03 -14.42
N PRO A 179 -28.06 13.69 -13.12
CA PRO A 179 -27.41 12.47 -12.67
C PRO A 179 -28.21 11.18 -12.95
N ASP A 180 -29.53 11.27 -13.16
CA ASP A 180 -30.40 10.09 -13.30
C ASP A 180 -30.22 9.28 -14.60
N PRO A 181 -29.98 9.89 -15.78
CA PRO A 181 -29.76 9.14 -17.02
C PRO A 181 -28.33 8.58 -17.18
N ILE A 182 -27.39 8.93 -16.29
CA ILE A 182 -25.98 8.47 -16.43
C ILE A 182 -25.84 7.03 -15.95
N VAL A 183 -25.55 6.12 -16.88
CA VAL A 183 -25.17 4.73 -16.60
C VAL A 183 -23.66 4.61 -16.72
N VAL A 184 -23.00 4.17 -15.64
CA VAL A 184 -21.54 3.99 -15.60
C VAL A 184 -21.20 2.58 -16.06
N ASP A 185 -20.90 2.45 -17.34
CA ASP A 185 -20.36 1.24 -17.99
C ASP A 185 -19.05 1.56 -18.73
N ASP A 186 -18.46 0.57 -19.39
CA ASP A 186 -17.20 0.75 -20.13
C ASP A 186 -17.33 1.83 -21.23
N HIS A 187 -18.50 1.92 -21.89
CA HIS A 187 -18.75 2.95 -22.89
C HIS A 187 -18.74 4.36 -22.29
N TYR A 188 -19.30 4.55 -21.10
CA TYR A 188 -19.26 5.82 -20.38
C TYR A 188 -17.84 6.19 -19.92
N LEU A 189 -17.02 5.20 -19.54
CA LEU A 189 -15.63 5.47 -19.16
C LEU A 189 -14.81 6.01 -20.35
N ASP A 190 -15.06 5.51 -21.55
CA ASP A 190 -14.36 5.94 -22.75
C ASP A 190 -14.95 7.23 -23.37
N PHE A 191 -16.28 7.31 -23.47
CA PHE A 191 -16.99 8.31 -24.27
C PHE A 191 -17.99 9.16 -23.49
N GLY A 192 -18.11 8.94 -22.18
CA GLY A 192 -19.03 9.68 -21.33
C GLY A 192 -18.73 11.18 -21.25
N GLU A 193 -19.73 11.91 -20.79
CA GLU A 193 -19.67 13.37 -20.60
C GLU A 193 -18.41 13.76 -19.83
N SER A 194 -17.64 14.70 -20.39
CA SER A 194 -16.39 15.15 -19.79
C SER A 194 -16.20 16.65 -19.95
N PHE A 195 -15.47 17.22 -19.00
CA PHE A 195 -15.10 18.63 -19.00
C PHE A 195 -13.59 18.75 -19.09
N GLU A 196 -13.11 19.34 -20.17
CA GLU A 196 -11.69 19.61 -20.37
C GLU A 196 -11.34 21.04 -19.96
N TRP A 197 -10.17 21.17 -19.33
CA TRP A 197 -9.64 22.45 -18.91
C TRP A 197 -8.17 22.57 -19.25
N SER A 198 -7.85 23.58 -20.05
CA SER A 198 -6.47 23.93 -20.41
C SER A 198 -6.17 25.38 -20.07
N HIS A 199 -5.21 25.60 -19.17
CA HIS A 199 -4.79 26.95 -18.77
C HIS A 199 -3.39 26.93 -18.14
N ALA A 200 -2.55 27.92 -18.45
CA ALA A 200 -1.21 28.07 -17.87
C ALA A 200 -0.34 26.79 -17.96
N GLY A 201 -0.43 26.05 -19.07
CA GLY A 201 0.30 24.80 -19.29
C GLY A 201 -0.27 23.57 -18.58
N TRP A 202 -1.38 23.72 -17.84
CA TRP A 202 -2.14 22.59 -17.31
C TRP A 202 -3.11 22.04 -18.34
N GLU A 203 -3.28 20.72 -18.35
CA GLU A 203 -4.30 20.00 -19.11
C GLU A 203 -4.99 19.04 -18.14
N LEU A 204 -6.26 19.30 -17.87
CA LEU A 204 -7.10 18.54 -16.94
C LEU A 204 -8.34 18.03 -17.66
N ARG A 205 -8.79 16.83 -17.32
CA ARG A 205 -10.09 16.30 -17.73
C ARG A 205 -10.87 15.87 -16.50
N PHE A 206 -12.15 16.21 -16.48
CA PHE A 206 -13.08 15.84 -15.42
C PHE A 206 -14.21 14.99 -15.97
N ARG A 207 -14.64 14.00 -15.18
CA ARG A 207 -15.81 13.15 -15.52
C ARG A 207 -16.76 13.03 -14.32
N PRO A 208 -18.08 13.20 -14.49
CA PRO A 208 -19.04 13.25 -13.38
C PRO A 208 -19.71 11.90 -13.11
N PHE A 209 -19.35 11.24 -12.02
CA PHE A 209 -19.97 10.00 -11.57
C PHE A 209 -21.17 10.28 -10.66
N PRO A 210 -22.39 9.83 -10.99
CA PRO A 210 -23.58 10.18 -10.24
C PRO A 210 -23.54 9.59 -8.81
N VAL A 211 -23.85 10.43 -7.83
CA VAL A 211 -24.13 9.97 -6.47
C VAL A 211 -25.51 9.34 -6.46
N SER A 212 -25.64 8.17 -5.81
CA SER A 212 -26.93 7.50 -5.65
C SER A 212 -27.99 8.44 -5.08
N ALA A 213 -29.23 8.38 -5.56
CA ALA A 213 -30.29 9.33 -5.21
C ALA A 213 -30.43 9.59 -3.69
N GLY A 214 -30.38 8.54 -2.86
CA GLY A 214 -30.49 8.65 -1.39
C GLY A 214 -29.25 9.20 -0.66
N ALA A 215 -28.17 9.50 -1.37
CA ALA A 215 -26.91 10.03 -0.82
C ALA A 215 -26.54 11.43 -1.33
N ARG A 216 -27.31 11.99 -2.27
CA ARG A 216 -27.08 13.33 -2.80
C ARG A 216 -27.23 14.39 -1.71
N GLY A 217 -26.38 15.40 -1.74
CA GLY A 217 -26.42 16.53 -0.81
C GLY A 217 -26.09 16.21 0.65
N ARG A 218 -25.57 15.01 0.97
CA ARG A 218 -25.15 14.68 2.34
C ARG A 218 -24.02 15.61 2.81
N PRO A 219 -24.03 16.05 4.10
CA PRO A 219 -22.95 16.83 4.66
C PRO A 219 -21.63 16.04 4.61
N GLY A 220 -20.53 16.73 4.29
CA GLY A 220 -19.21 16.12 4.15
C GLY A 220 -18.93 15.48 2.78
N HIS A 221 -19.80 15.67 1.79
CA HIS A 221 -19.54 15.28 0.40
C HIS A 221 -18.30 16.00 -0.16
N ARG A 222 -17.31 15.22 -0.61
CA ARG A 222 -16.14 15.74 -1.33
C ARG A 222 -16.34 15.56 -2.83
N PRO A 223 -16.31 16.65 -3.62
CA PRO A 223 -16.49 16.58 -5.06
C PRO A 223 -15.46 15.70 -5.76
N LEU A 224 -14.18 15.75 -5.39
CA LEU A 224 -13.17 14.89 -6.00
C LEU A 224 -13.17 13.51 -5.32
N GLY A 225 -13.45 12.47 -6.10
CA GLY A 225 -13.56 11.09 -5.59
C GLY A 225 -12.74 10.05 -6.35
N ILE A 226 -12.26 10.38 -7.55
CA ILE A 226 -11.56 9.45 -8.44
C ILE A 226 -10.37 10.19 -9.08
N PHE A 227 -9.20 9.56 -9.11
CA PHE A 227 -7.96 10.16 -9.62
C PHE A 227 -7.35 9.24 -10.68
N GLY A 228 -6.98 9.75 -11.86
CA GLY A 228 -6.40 8.97 -12.98
C GLY A 228 -5.10 9.54 -13.57
N PRO A 229 -4.49 8.89 -14.59
CA PRO A 229 -4.94 7.66 -15.27
C PRO A 229 -4.42 6.37 -14.62
N VAL A 230 -5.27 5.34 -14.62
CA VAL A 230 -5.03 4.04 -13.97
C VAL A 230 -3.94 3.22 -14.67
N GLU A 231 -3.76 3.35 -15.99
CA GLU A 231 -2.93 2.45 -16.82
C GLU A 231 -1.40 2.56 -16.63
N ALA A 232 -0.87 3.76 -16.36
CA ALA A 232 0.58 3.95 -16.24
C ALA A 232 1.20 3.31 -14.98
N ALA A 233 0.38 2.98 -13.98
CA ALA A 233 0.83 2.34 -12.74
C ALA A 233 1.11 0.83 -12.90
N TRP A 234 0.48 0.15 -13.86
CA TRP A 234 0.49 -1.32 -13.94
C TRP A 234 1.79 -1.91 -14.52
N ILE A 235 2.58 -1.10 -15.25
CA ILE A 235 3.71 -1.61 -16.04
C ILE A 235 5.03 -1.68 -15.23
N ASN A 236 5.11 -1.03 -14.06
CA ASN A 236 6.36 -0.87 -13.31
C ASN A 236 6.37 -1.51 -11.90
N ASP A 237 5.27 -2.09 -11.43
CA ASP A 237 5.14 -2.52 -10.02
C ASP A 237 6.01 -3.77 -9.70
N ASP A 238 6.11 -4.75 -10.61
CA ASP A 238 6.94 -5.94 -10.42
C ASP A 238 8.44 -5.60 -10.44
N GLN A 239 8.88 -4.75 -11.37
CA GLN A 239 10.28 -4.31 -11.46
C GLN A 239 10.69 -3.48 -10.26
N THR A 240 9.78 -2.62 -9.76
CA THR A 240 10.02 -1.82 -8.57
C THR A 240 10.17 -2.70 -7.32
N LEU A 241 9.30 -3.71 -7.16
CA LEU A 241 9.42 -4.69 -6.09
C LEU A 241 10.73 -5.48 -6.22
N ARG A 242 11.02 -6.05 -7.40
CA ARG A 242 12.23 -6.85 -7.64
C ARG A 242 13.51 -6.05 -7.36
N GLY A 243 13.57 -4.78 -7.79
CA GLY A 243 14.68 -3.88 -7.50
C GLY A 243 14.88 -3.64 -6.00
N ALA A 244 13.78 -3.38 -5.26
CA ALA A 244 13.86 -3.22 -3.81
C ALA A 244 14.34 -4.49 -3.10
N LEU A 245 13.89 -5.67 -3.54
CA LEU A 245 14.34 -6.95 -3.00
C LEU A 245 15.83 -7.21 -3.29
N GLN A 246 16.31 -6.84 -4.49
CA GLN A 246 17.73 -6.93 -4.84
C GLN A 246 18.59 -6.04 -3.94
N ASP A 247 18.18 -4.78 -3.76
CA ASP A 247 18.90 -3.81 -2.94
C ASP A 247 18.96 -4.25 -1.47
N LYS A 248 17.84 -4.70 -0.91
CA LYS A 248 17.76 -5.13 0.49
C LYS A 248 18.42 -6.47 0.74
N GLY A 249 18.21 -7.46 -0.14
CA GLY A 249 18.77 -8.80 0.02
C GLY A 249 20.29 -8.87 -0.13
N SER A 250 20.91 -7.89 -0.80
CA SER A 250 22.37 -7.82 -0.96
C SER A 250 23.06 -6.89 0.05
N ALA A 251 22.31 -6.30 0.99
CA ALA A 251 22.80 -5.19 1.79
C ALA A 251 23.88 -5.57 2.82
N TYR A 252 23.90 -6.83 3.28
CA TYR A 252 24.60 -7.23 4.51
C TYR A 252 25.79 -8.16 4.33
N GLY A 253 26.05 -8.65 3.11
CA GLY A 253 27.05 -9.71 2.91
C GLY A 253 26.59 -11.04 3.50
N GLU A 254 27.51 -11.76 4.14
CA GLU A 254 27.19 -13.04 4.82
C GLU A 254 26.52 -12.76 6.17
N LEU A 255 25.32 -13.32 6.35
CA LEU A 255 24.56 -13.26 7.59
C LEU A 255 24.70 -14.57 8.37
N ASP A 256 24.73 -14.47 9.70
CA ASP A 256 24.76 -15.62 10.60
C ASP A 256 23.37 -16.17 10.96
N ARG A 257 22.31 -15.58 10.39
CA ARG A 257 20.90 -15.90 10.57
C ARG A 257 20.12 -15.59 9.29
N PRO A 258 18.96 -16.22 9.06
CA PRO A 258 18.12 -15.94 7.89
C PRO A 258 17.61 -14.49 7.90
N LEU A 259 17.40 -13.95 6.69
CA LEU A 259 16.83 -12.62 6.47
C LEU A 259 15.37 -12.72 6.05
N VAL A 260 14.52 -11.87 6.63
CA VAL A 260 13.18 -11.56 6.14
C VAL A 260 13.15 -10.15 5.61
N ILE A 261 12.74 -9.95 4.36
CA ILE A 261 12.55 -8.63 3.78
C ILE A 261 11.08 -8.26 3.89
N ALA A 262 10.77 -7.18 4.61
CA ALA A 262 9.42 -6.71 4.87
C ALA A 262 9.10 -5.47 4.02
N VAL A 263 8.30 -5.66 2.98
CA VAL A 263 7.94 -4.63 2.00
C VAL A 263 6.50 -4.18 2.21
N ASN A 264 6.26 -2.89 2.44
CA ASN A 264 4.91 -2.33 2.42
C ASN A 264 4.66 -1.56 1.12
N SER A 265 3.76 -2.06 0.29
CA SER A 265 3.42 -1.46 -1.00
C SER A 265 2.19 -0.57 -0.91
N PHE A 266 2.32 0.67 -1.40
CA PHE A 266 1.23 1.65 -1.49
C PHE A 266 0.67 1.82 -2.90
N ALA A 267 1.12 1.00 -3.85
CA ALA A 267 0.59 1.00 -5.21
C ALA A 267 -0.86 0.50 -5.23
N LEU A 268 -1.70 1.14 -6.06
CA LEU A 268 -3.12 0.80 -6.21
C LEU A 268 -3.35 -0.57 -6.85
N SER A 269 -2.40 -1.03 -7.67
CA SER A 269 -2.46 -2.26 -8.46
C SER A 269 -1.79 -3.48 -7.82
N HIS A 270 -0.93 -3.30 -6.80
CA HIS A 270 -0.09 -4.38 -6.30
C HIS A 270 -0.88 -5.52 -5.62
N ASP A 271 -1.09 -6.60 -6.37
CA ASP A 271 -1.84 -7.77 -5.94
C ASP A 271 -0.93 -9.00 -5.77
N ASP A 272 -1.53 -10.18 -5.60
CA ASP A 272 -0.78 -11.44 -5.48
C ASP A 272 -0.11 -11.81 -6.83
N TYR A 273 -0.65 -11.37 -7.98
CA TYR A 273 -0.09 -11.62 -9.31
C TYR A 273 1.23 -10.87 -9.53
N ASP A 274 1.28 -9.59 -9.18
CA ASP A 274 2.51 -8.80 -9.25
C ASP A 274 3.60 -9.35 -8.32
N THR A 275 3.18 -9.80 -7.13
CA THR A 275 4.10 -10.46 -6.19
C THR A 275 4.65 -11.76 -6.80
N MET A 276 3.78 -12.59 -7.40
CA MET A 276 4.18 -13.82 -8.08
C MET A 276 5.18 -13.56 -9.21
N ASN A 277 4.97 -12.53 -10.02
CA ASN A 277 5.88 -12.18 -11.11
C ASN A 277 7.23 -11.63 -10.62
N ALA A 278 7.22 -10.86 -9.53
CA ALA A 278 8.45 -10.38 -8.93
C ALA A 278 9.28 -11.52 -8.31
N LEU A 279 8.63 -12.47 -7.62
CA LEU A 279 9.30 -13.55 -6.89
C LEU A 279 9.70 -14.73 -7.79
N TYR A 280 8.77 -15.23 -8.59
CA TYR A 280 8.93 -16.46 -9.37
C TYR A 280 9.13 -16.21 -10.87
N GLY A 281 9.14 -14.95 -11.28
CA GLY A 281 9.38 -14.56 -12.66
C GLY A 281 8.10 -14.42 -13.48
N THR A 282 8.24 -13.76 -14.62
CA THR A 282 7.15 -13.39 -15.52
C THR A 282 6.42 -14.64 -16.00
N GLU A 283 5.08 -14.64 -15.85
CA GLU A 283 4.24 -15.69 -16.40
C GLU A 283 4.41 -15.80 -17.94
N GLN A 284 4.55 -17.02 -18.44
CA GLN A 284 4.65 -17.31 -19.86
C GLN A 284 3.96 -18.64 -20.20
N ILE A 285 3.84 -18.91 -21.49
CA ILE A 285 3.33 -20.18 -21.99
C ILE A 285 4.45 -20.84 -22.80
N THR A 286 4.82 -22.07 -22.43
CA THR A 286 5.79 -22.87 -23.18
C THR A 286 5.06 -23.78 -24.16
N ILE A 287 5.52 -23.79 -25.41
CA ILE A 287 4.98 -24.62 -26.49
C ILE A 287 6.07 -25.60 -26.91
N SER A 288 5.72 -26.89 -27.02
CA SER A 288 6.67 -27.91 -27.50
C SER A 288 6.96 -27.70 -28.99
N LEU A 289 8.26 -27.59 -29.32
CA LEU A 289 8.71 -27.48 -30.72
C LEU A 289 8.90 -28.86 -31.38
N THR A 290 8.94 -29.93 -30.57
CA THR A 290 9.16 -31.32 -31.02
C THR A 290 7.87 -32.11 -31.12
N ASP A 291 6.87 -31.80 -30.29
CA ASP A 291 5.53 -32.37 -30.37
C ASP A 291 4.50 -31.27 -30.62
N ARG A 292 4.05 -31.17 -31.88
CA ARG A 292 3.08 -30.16 -32.31
C ARG A 292 1.67 -30.37 -31.75
N ASN A 293 1.38 -31.54 -31.19
CA ASN A 293 0.09 -31.85 -30.58
C ASN A 293 0.09 -31.67 -29.05
N ALA A 294 1.27 -31.44 -28.45
CA ALA A 294 1.35 -31.17 -27.02
C ALA A 294 0.65 -29.84 -26.70
N PRO A 295 -0.20 -29.79 -25.66
CA PRO A 295 -0.85 -28.56 -25.26
C PRO A 295 0.20 -27.56 -24.76
N PRO A 296 -0.01 -26.25 -24.98
CA PRO A 296 0.80 -25.22 -24.34
C PRO A 296 0.73 -25.35 -22.81
N VAL A 297 1.89 -25.29 -22.14
CA VAL A 297 1.99 -25.45 -20.69
C VAL A 297 2.30 -24.10 -20.05
N PRO A 298 1.52 -23.64 -19.05
CA PRO A 298 1.89 -22.47 -18.26
C PRO A 298 3.25 -22.68 -17.59
N SER A 299 4.14 -21.70 -17.70
CA SER A 299 5.44 -21.71 -17.05
C SER A 299 5.83 -20.30 -16.64
N ARG A 300 6.97 -20.13 -15.97
CA ARG A 300 7.51 -18.82 -15.61
C ARG A 300 8.90 -18.65 -16.20
N LYS A 301 9.21 -17.42 -16.63
CA LYS A 301 10.57 -17.06 -17.01
C LYS A 301 11.48 -17.13 -15.78
N PRO A 302 12.75 -17.52 -15.93
CA PRO A 302 13.73 -17.48 -14.86
C PRO A 302 14.25 -16.06 -14.61
N ASP A 303 13.35 -15.08 -14.50
CA ASP A 303 13.62 -13.65 -14.28
C ASP A 303 12.99 -13.14 -12.97
N GLY A 304 12.64 -14.05 -12.06
CA GLY A 304 12.17 -13.75 -10.72
C GLY A 304 13.30 -13.45 -9.75
N TYR A 305 12.96 -12.92 -8.58
CA TYR A 305 13.89 -12.75 -7.47
C TYR A 305 14.38 -14.11 -6.93
N TRP A 306 13.48 -15.07 -6.73
CA TRP A 306 13.85 -16.43 -6.29
C TRP A 306 14.12 -17.37 -7.45
N LEU A 307 13.32 -17.30 -8.53
CA LEU A 307 13.52 -18.15 -9.71
C LEU A 307 14.41 -17.45 -10.75
N ALA A 308 15.72 -17.71 -10.69
CA ALA A 308 16.73 -17.13 -11.58
C ALA A 308 17.56 -18.25 -12.25
N GLY A 309 16.87 -19.19 -12.89
CA GLY A 309 17.45 -20.40 -13.50
C GLY A 309 17.49 -21.57 -12.51
N THR A 310 17.94 -21.29 -11.29
CA THR A 310 17.73 -22.12 -10.09
C THR A 310 17.13 -21.25 -8.98
N TRP A 311 16.85 -21.84 -7.81
CA TRP A 311 16.51 -21.05 -6.63
C TRP A 311 17.69 -20.18 -6.20
N ALA A 312 17.45 -18.88 -6.09
CA ALA A 312 18.43 -17.86 -5.76
C ALA A 312 18.01 -17.09 -4.50
N HIS A 313 18.96 -16.37 -3.89
CA HIS A 313 18.73 -15.61 -2.65
C HIS A 313 18.26 -16.48 -1.47
N GLN A 314 18.79 -17.69 -1.35
CA GLN A 314 18.41 -18.68 -0.34
C GLN A 314 18.70 -18.25 1.11
N HIS A 315 19.50 -17.19 1.31
CA HIS A 315 19.69 -16.54 2.61
C HIS A 315 18.50 -15.67 3.04
N VAL A 316 17.59 -15.34 2.11
CA VAL A 316 16.31 -14.69 2.39
C VAL A 316 15.25 -15.77 2.60
N ALA A 317 14.90 -16.03 3.85
CA ALA A 317 13.95 -17.08 4.22
C ALA A 317 12.52 -16.79 3.76
N GLY A 318 12.17 -15.52 3.60
CA GLY A 318 10.86 -15.12 3.10
C GLY A 318 10.71 -13.62 2.95
N ILE A 319 9.62 -13.23 2.30
CA ILE A 319 9.30 -11.84 1.99
C ILE A 319 7.93 -11.53 2.56
N LEU A 320 7.85 -10.53 3.44
CA LEU A 320 6.61 -10.09 4.05
C LEU A 320 6.04 -8.90 3.27
N ILE A 321 4.92 -9.10 2.58
CA ILE A 321 4.24 -8.06 1.80
C ILE A 321 3.08 -7.45 2.60
N GLY A 322 3.25 -6.19 3.01
CA GLY A 322 2.17 -5.32 3.47
C GLY A 322 1.48 -4.63 2.29
N ARG A 323 0.15 -4.60 2.29
CA ARG A 323 -0.65 -3.90 1.28
C ARG A 323 -1.24 -2.63 1.86
N SER A 324 -0.51 -1.53 1.72
CA SER A 324 -0.88 -0.21 2.22
C SER A 324 -1.25 -0.23 3.70
N ILE A 325 -0.42 -0.93 4.48
CA ILE A 325 -0.52 -0.95 5.94
C ILE A 325 -0.13 0.45 6.43
N ALA A 326 -1.09 1.11 7.08
CA ALA A 326 -0.98 2.51 7.49
C ALA A 326 -1.76 2.72 8.79
N GLU A 327 -1.59 3.88 9.40
CA GLU A 327 -2.20 4.31 10.67
C GLU A 327 -3.72 4.21 10.69
N TYR A 328 -4.37 4.38 9.54
CA TYR A 328 -5.82 4.28 9.40
C TYR A 328 -6.29 2.84 9.10
N ARG A 329 -5.35 1.88 9.01
CA ARG A 329 -5.60 0.43 8.91
C ARG A 329 -4.58 -0.34 9.77
N PRO A 330 -4.52 -0.11 11.09
CA PRO A 330 -3.53 -0.76 11.95
C PRO A 330 -3.74 -2.27 12.06
N THR A 331 -4.91 -2.78 11.61
CA THR A 331 -5.29 -4.19 11.66
C THR A 331 -5.10 -4.92 10.34
N ALA A 332 -4.46 -4.30 9.35
CA ALA A 332 -4.21 -4.93 8.07
C ALA A 332 -3.18 -6.04 8.22
N THR A 333 -3.51 -7.23 7.70
CA THR A 333 -2.65 -8.41 7.79
C THR A 333 -1.70 -8.45 6.59
N PRO A 334 -0.37 -8.45 6.79
CA PRO A 334 0.58 -8.70 5.73
C PRO A 334 0.62 -10.20 5.35
N THR A 335 1.08 -10.49 4.13
CA THR A 335 1.28 -11.87 3.65
C THR A 335 2.78 -12.20 3.63
N PHE A 336 3.19 -13.22 4.37
CA PHE A 336 4.53 -13.78 4.36
C PHE A 336 4.66 -14.82 3.26
N TRP A 337 5.44 -14.51 2.24
CA TRP A 337 5.79 -15.42 1.15
C TRP A 337 7.01 -16.22 1.57
N VAL A 338 6.86 -17.54 1.62
CA VAL A 338 7.93 -18.44 2.04
C VAL A 338 8.86 -18.71 0.85
N HIS A 339 10.17 -18.57 1.06
CA HIS A 339 11.15 -18.99 0.06
C HIS A 339 11.01 -20.51 -0.17
N PRO A 340 11.00 -21.03 -1.41
CA PRO A 340 10.84 -22.47 -1.69
C PRO A 340 11.95 -23.36 -1.12
N GLU A 341 13.21 -22.95 -1.28
CA GLU A 341 14.40 -23.68 -0.79
C GLU A 341 15.39 -22.76 -0.03
N PRO A 342 15.02 -22.23 1.16
CA PRO A 342 15.93 -21.39 1.92
C PRO A 342 17.03 -22.22 2.58
N VAL A 343 18.19 -21.62 2.84
CA VAL A 343 19.26 -22.25 3.63
C VAL A 343 18.78 -22.51 5.06
N GLU A 344 18.04 -21.55 5.62
CA GLU A 344 17.42 -21.66 6.94
C GLU A 344 15.99 -21.10 6.87
N ALA A 345 15.01 -21.90 7.30
CA ALA A 345 13.60 -21.54 7.21
C ALA A 345 13.15 -20.69 8.40
N VAL A 346 12.26 -19.73 8.13
CA VAL A 346 11.61 -18.91 9.17
C VAL A 346 10.12 -19.21 9.18
N GLN A 347 9.59 -19.50 10.38
CA GLN A 347 8.15 -19.69 10.56
C GLN A 347 7.43 -18.32 10.55
N PRO A 348 6.32 -18.17 9.80
CA PRO A 348 5.54 -16.94 9.81
C PRO A 348 4.98 -16.67 11.22
N LEU A 349 4.94 -15.40 11.62
CA LEU A 349 4.29 -15.01 12.87
C LEU A 349 2.80 -15.40 12.85
N PRO A 350 2.20 -15.72 14.02
CA PRO A 350 0.80 -16.17 14.11
C PRO A 350 -0.24 -15.09 13.72
N VAL A 351 0.21 -13.87 13.46
CA VAL A 351 -0.60 -12.73 13.01
C VAL A 351 -0.43 -12.42 11.52
N TRP A 352 0.44 -13.16 10.82
CA TRP A 352 0.66 -13.01 9.38
C TRP A 352 -0.11 -14.08 8.61
N ARG A 353 -0.63 -13.70 7.44
CA ARG A 353 -1.07 -14.66 6.42
C ARG A 353 0.18 -15.28 5.82
N ALA A 354 0.19 -16.57 5.52
CA ALA A 354 1.30 -17.23 4.83
C ALA A 354 0.91 -17.59 3.40
N ALA A 355 1.85 -17.43 2.48
CA ALA A 355 1.79 -17.88 1.09
C ALA A 355 2.90 -18.91 0.89
N GLU A 356 2.52 -20.15 0.69
CA GLU A 356 3.42 -21.31 0.61
C GLU A 356 3.33 -21.92 -0.80
N PRO A 357 4.46 -22.10 -1.49
CA PRO A 357 4.46 -22.76 -2.79
C PRO A 357 4.20 -24.26 -2.63
N VAL A 358 3.21 -24.78 -3.37
CA VAL A 358 2.85 -26.21 -3.41
C VAL A 358 2.78 -26.63 -4.87
N ASP A 359 3.75 -27.44 -5.31
CA ASP A 359 3.89 -28.02 -6.65
C ASP A 359 3.63 -27.03 -7.81
N ASP A 360 2.36 -26.81 -8.16
CA ASP A 360 1.89 -26.00 -9.29
C ASP A 360 1.13 -24.71 -8.90
N HIS A 361 0.93 -24.43 -7.61
CA HIS A 361 0.20 -23.26 -7.12
C HIS A 361 0.73 -22.72 -5.79
N ILE A 362 0.11 -21.64 -5.30
CA ILE A 362 0.37 -21.08 -3.97
C ILE A 362 -0.80 -21.40 -3.07
N GLU A 363 -0.53 -22.06 -1.95
CA GLU A 363 -1.49 -22.20 -0.87
C GLU A 363 -1.41 -21.01 0.08
N TYR A 364 -2.57 -20.47 0.43
CA TYR A 364 -2.67 -19.37 1.38
C TYR A 364 -3.24 -19.87 2.70
N ARG A 365 -2.51 -19.64 3.78
CA ARG A 365 -2.93 -19.94 5.15
C ARG A 365 -3.23 -18.64 5.89
N GLU A 366 -4.48 -18.49 6.31
CA GLU A 366 -4.91 -17.36 7.12
C GLU A 366 -4.28 -17.43 8.53
N PRO A 367 -4.00 -16.27 9.15
CA PRO A 367 -3.39 -16.25 10.48
C PRO A 367 -4.33 -16.90 11.50
N PRO A 368 -3.81 -17.75 12.42
CA PRO A 368 -4.62 -18.35 13.48
C PRO A 368 -5.16 -17.32 14.48
N ARG A 369 -4.57 -16.11 14.53
CA ARG A 369 -5.03 -15.01 15.38
C ARG A 369 -5.08 -13.71 14.57
N PRO A 370 -6.21 -12.98 14.55
CA PRO A 370 -6.24 -11.68 13.91
C PRO A 370 -5.42 -10.68 14.74
N PHE A 371 -4.72 -9.77 14.09
CA PHE A 371 -3.93 -8.74 14.80
C PHE A 371 -4.80 -7.90 15.76
N THR A 372 -6.10 -7.74 15.49
CA THR A 372 -7.06 -7.07 16.39
C THR A 372 -7.13 -7.67 17.79
N SER A 373 -6.79 -8.96 17.94
CA SER A 373 -6.78 -9.65 19.24
C SER A 373 -5.53 -9.35 20.07
N CYS A 374 -4.50 -8.78 19.44
CA CYS A 374 -3.24 -8.40 20.07
C CYS A 374 -3.17 -6.86 20.14
N SER A 375 -3.07 -6.31 21.35
CA SER A 375 -2.56 -4.95 21.65
C SER A 375 -3.48 -3.72 21.59
N GLY A 376 -4.80 -3.83 21.42
CA GLY A 376 -5.72 -2.69 21.63
C GLY A 376 -6.05 -1.87 20.37
N CYS A 377 -5.94 -2.48 19.20
CA CYS A 377 -6.32 -1.86 17.93
C CYS A 377 -7.83 -1.53 17.87
N PRO A 378 -8.22 -0.44 17.18
CA PRO A 378 -9.62 -0.09 16.95
C PRO A 378 -10.41 -1.26 16.34
N ARG A 379 -11.65 -1.50 16.80
CA ARG A 379 -12.59 -2.33 16.03
C ARG A 379 -12.88 -1.61 14.71
N SER A 380 -12.63 -2.27 13.58
CA SER A 380 -12.86 -1.66 12.27
C SER A 380 -14.33 -1.24 12.13
N GLY A 381 -14.57 0.07 12.01
CA GLY A 381 -15.90 0.66 11.87
C GLY A 381 -16.51 0.58 10.46
N ARG A 382 -15.94 -0.22 9.55
CA ARG A 382 -16.49 -0.44 8.21
C ARG A 382 -17.17 -1.81 8.13
N PRO A 383 -18.43 -1.90 7.67
CA PRO A 383 -19.04 -3.19 7.40
C PRO A 383 -18.20 -3.91 6.35
N ALA A 384 -17.89 -5.18 6.60
CA ALA A 384 -17.22 -6.06 5.66
C ALA A 384 -17.90 -5.93 4.29
N SER A 385 -17.25 -5.26 3.33
CA SER A 385 -17.63 -5.38 1.94
C SER A 385 -17.40 -6.84 1.59
N ARG A 386 -18.50 -7.59 1.42
CA ARG A 386 -18.50 -8.98 0.99
C ARG A 386 -17.48 -9.12 -0.14
N SER A 387 -16.46 -9.95 0.08
CA SER A 387 -15.63 -10.41 -1.02
C SER A 387 -16.58 -10.93 -2.09
N ARG A 388 -16.46 -10.38 -3.30
CA ARG A 388 -17.09 -11.02 -4.46
C ARG A 388 -16.38 -12.35 -4.60
N ARG A 389 -17.01 -13.42 -4.12
CA ARG A 389 -16.70 -14.79 -4.53
C ARG A 389 -16.80 -14.79 -6.06
N ARG A 390 -15.67 -14.75 -6.76
CA ARG A 390 -15.64 -15.30 -8.12
C ARG A 390 -15.68 -16.80 -7.93
N CYS A 391 -16.85 -17.39 -8.21
CA CYS A 391 -16.98 -18.82 -8.38
C CYS A 391 -16.02 -19.25 -9.50
N TRP A 392 -15.04 -20.06 -9.15
CA TRP A 392 -14.30 -20.86 -10.12
C TRP A 392 -15.21 -22.01 -10.55
N HIS A 393 -15.44 -22.14 -11.86
CA HIS A 393 -16.15 -23.29 -12.41
C HIS A 393 -15.28 -24.54 -12.31
N GLU A 394 -15.92 -25.61 -11.85
CA GLU A 394 -15.41 -26.97 -11.63
C GLU A 394 -14.69 -27.56 -12.86
N LEU A 395 -13.43 -27.95 -12.69
CA LEU A 395 -12.79 -28.96 -13.53
C LEU A 395 -13.22 -30.34 -13.02
N ARG A 396 -14.18 -30.96 -13.71
CA ARG A 396 -14.47 -32.38 -13.56
C ARG A 396 -13.32 -33.20 -14.17
N LYS A 397 -12.72 -34.06 -13.36
CA LYS A 397 -11.88 -35.18 -13.82
C LYS A 397 -12.66 -36.11 -14.76
N PRO A 398 -11.99 -36.76 -15.71
CA PRO A 398 -12.29 -38.14 -16.04
C PRO A 398 -11.22 -39.04 -15.42
N THR A 399 -11.68 -39.95 -14.58
CA THR A 399 -11.00 -41.19 -14.20
C THR A 399 -10.85 -42.13 -15.40
N GLN A 400 -9.67 -42.76 -15.47
CA GLN A 400 -9.20 -43.85 -16.34
C GLN A 400 -8.98 -43.54 -17.81
#